data_AF-A0A182KBS5-F1
#
_entry.id   AF-A0A182KBS5-F1
#
_cell.length_a   1.000
_cell.length_b   1.000
_cell.length_c   1.000
_cell.angle_alpha   90.00
_cell.angle_beta   90.00
_cell.angle_gamma   90.00
#
_symmetry.space_group_name_H-M   'P 1'
#
loop_
_entity.id
_entity.type
_entity.pdbx_description
1 polymer ?
#
loop_
_entity_poly.entity_id
_entity_poly.type
_entity_poly.pdbx_seq_one_letter_code
_entity_poly.pdbx_strand_id
1 'polypeptide(L)'
;VSWFRRKDYQLLTVGLSTYSSDDRFLVEHTRHLGNWALRIKNARKEDEGLYECQISTHPPQSIFIELRIVEAVAEILEAPDLHIDEGSTLRLECKLKRATESPLYVFW
;
A
#
# COMPACT_ATOMS: atom_id res chain seq x y z
N VAL A 1 16.58 5.49 13.71
CA VAL A 1 15.78 4.45 13.03
C VAL A 1 16.10 4.50 11.56
N SER A 2 16.36 3.35 10.95
CA SER A 2 16.71 3.24 9.54
C SER A 2 15.85 2.18 8.88
N TRP A 3 15.45 2.42 7.63
CA TRP A 3 14.65 1.48 6.85
C TRP A 3 15.48 0.84 5.73
N PHE A 4 15.32 -0.47 5.56
CA PHE A 4 15.97 -1.24 4.52
C PHE A 4 14.95 -2.06 3.73
N ARG A 5 15.20 -2.23 2.42
CA ARG A 5 14.54 -3.24 1.59
C ARG A 5 15.40 -4.49 1.58
N ARG A 6 14.86 -5.62 2.05
CA ARG A 6 15.65 -6.86 2.22
C ARG A 6 15.97 -7.58 0.91
N LYS A 7 15.13 -7.39 -0.11
CA LYS A 7 15.29 -8.04 -1.42
C LYS A 7 16.69 -7.79 -2.02
N ASP A 8 17.23 -6.59 -1.84
CA ASP A 8 18.50 -6.13 -2.38
C ASP A 8 19.39 -5.43 -1.34
N TYR A 9 19.01 -5.50 -0.07
CA TYR A 9 19.67 -4.83 1.06
C TYR A 9 19.86 -3.31 0.86
N GLN A 10 18.99 -2.67 0.08
CA GLN A 10 19.06 -1.24 -0.15
C GLN A 10 18.65 -0.46 1.11
N LEU A 11 19.49 0.49 1.51
CA LEU A 11 19.15 1.49 2.53
C LEU A 11 18.16 2.51 1.95
N LEU A 12 16.98 2.62 2.55
CA LEU A 12 15.92 3.50 2.07
C LEU A 12 15.94 4.85 2.80
N THR A 13 15.98 4.84 4.13
CA THR A 13 15.96 6.05 4.96
C THR A 13 16.82 5.91 6.21
N VAL A 14 17.34 7.02 6.71
CA VAL A 14 18.04 7.14 8.00
C VAL A 14 17.50 8.33 8.75
N GLY A 15 16.85 8.07 9.89
CA GLY A 15 16.14 9.11 10.62
C GLY A 15 15.14 9.79 9.70
N LEU A 16 15.18 11.13 9.64
CA LEU A 16 14.30 11.94 8.80
C LEU A 16 14.78 12.11 7.34
N SER A 17 15.91 11.50 6.97
CA SER A 17 16.50 11.65 5.64
C SER A 17 16.22 10.43 4.78
N THR A 18 15.72 10.64 3.55
CA THR A 18 15.65 9.60 2.52
C THR A 18 17.02 9.42 1.87
N TYR A 19 17.47 8.17 1.76
CA TYR A 19 18.76 7.79 1.15
C TYR A 19 18.59 7.06 -0.19
N SER A 20 17.41 6.46 -0.42
CA SER A 20 17.05 5.91 -1.72
C SER A 20 17.04 6.99 -2.80
N SER A 21 17.45 6.64 -4.02
CA SER A 21 17.31 7.50 -5.20
C SER A 21 15.88 7.54 -5.76
N ASP A 22 14.99 6.67 -5.29
CA ASP A 22 13.58 6.65 -5.67
C ASP A 22 12.77 7.55 -4.72
N ASP A 23 12.33 8.70 -5.24
CA ASP A 23 11.58 9.75 -4.52
C ASP A 23 10.22 9.29 -3.98
N ARG A 24 9.77 8.09 -4.34
CA ARG A 24 8.56 7.49 -3.78
C ARG A 24 8.73 7.08 -2.33
N PHE A 25 9.95 6.74 -1.90
CA PHE A 25 10.26 6.35 -0.52
C PHE A 25 10.45 7.58 0.36
N LEU A 26 9.59 7.69 1.37
CA LEU A 26 9.57 8.80 2.29
C LEU A 26 9.51 8.27 3.72
N VAL A 27 9.94 9.09 4.66
CA VAL A 27 9.81 8.82 6.09
C VAL A 27 8.78 9.74 6.71
N GLU A 28 7.90 9.16 7.52
CA GLU A 28 6.91 9.88 8.31
C GLU A 28 7.16 9.59 9.79
N HIS A 29 7.47 10.63 10.56
CA HIS A 29 7.81 10.50 11.98
C HIS A 29 6.82 11.26 12.85
N THR A 30 6.01 10.50 13.59
CA THR A 30 5.02 11.05 14.51
C THR A 30 5.64 11.21 15.89
N ARG A 31 6.31 12.35 16.12
CA ARG A 31 7.18 12.61 17.29
C ARG A 31 6.55 12.25 18.65
N HIS A 32 5.28 12.57 18.86
CA HIS A 32 4.59 12.34 20.13
C HIS A 32 4.26 10.87 20.41
N LEU A 33 4.29 10.01 19.37
CA LEU A 33 4.08 8.56 19.49
C LEU A 33 5.40 7.77 19.40
N GLY A 34 6.50 8.42 19.04
CA GLY A 34 7.76 7.74 18.75
C GLY A 34 7.71 6.85 17.50
N ASN A 35 6.69 7.02 16.64
CA ASN A 35 6.44 6.15 15.50
C ASN A 35 7.21 6.61 14.26
N TRP A 36 7.98 5.69 13.68
CA TRP A 36 8.73 5.88 12.44
C TRP A 36 8.13 5.01 11.34
N ALA A 37 7.35 5.62 10.44
CA ALA A 37 6.74 4.94 9.32
C ALA A 37 7.54 5.16 8.02
N LEU A 38 7.68 4.10 7.23
CA LEU A 38 8.09 4.19 5.83
C LEU A 38 6.83 4.38 4.99
N ARG A 39 6.82 5.43 4.18
CA ARG A 39 5.74 5.74 3.24
C ARG A 39 6.24 5.55 1.82
N ILE A 40 5.53 4.74 1.03
CA ILE A 40 5.84 4.50 -0.39
C ILE A 40 4.71 5.12 -1.21
N LYS A 41 5.01 6.19 -1.96
CA LYS A 41 4.05 6.81 -2.89
C LYS A 41 3.88 5.94 -4.13
N ASN A 42 2.65 5.82 -4.62
CA ASN A 42 2.35 5.07 -5.85
C ASN A 42 3.03 3.68 -5.84
N ALA A 43 2.68 2.87 -4.84
CA ALA A 43 3.24 1.55 -4.64
C ALA A 43 2.89 0.63 -5.81
N ARG A 44 3.88 -0.14 -6.28
CA ARG A 44 3.77 -1.01 -7.45
C ARG A 44 4.01 -2.45 -7.03
N LYS A 45 3.53 -3.42 -7.81
CA LYS A 45 3.71 -4.85 -7.49
C LYS A 45 5.18 -5.26 -7.25
N GLU A 46 6.14 -4.57 -7.87
CA GLU A 46 7.59 -4.79 -7.68
C GLU A 46 8.13 -4.40 -6.29
N ASP A 47 7.41 -3.53 -5.56
CA ASP A 47 7.76 -3.09 -4.21
C ASP A 47 7.35 -4.13 -3.14
N GLU A 48 6.60 -5.17 -3.52
CA GLU A 48 6.23 -6.27 -2.62
C GLU A 48 7.47 -6.99 -2.08
N GLY A 49 7.44 -7.29 -0.79
CA GLY A 49 8.51 -8.03 -0.13
C GLY A 49 8.78 -7.59 1.30
N LEU A 50 9.91 -8.05 1.83
CA LEU A 50 10.31 -7.84 3.21
C LEU A 50 11.08 -6.53 3.37
N TYR A 51 10.64 -5.71 4.31
CA TYR A 51 11.27 -4.46 4.75
C TYR A 51 11.75 -4.62 6.19
N GLU A 52 12.83 -3.94 6.52
CA GLU A 52 13.42 -3.98 7.84
C GLU A 52 13.49 -2.56 8.41
N CYS A 53 12.97 -2.39 9.63
CA CYS A 53 13.15 -1.19 10.43
C CYS A 53 14.16 -1.51 11.53
N GLN A 54 15.30 -0.83 11.49
CA GLN A 54 16.44 -1.06 12.36
C GLN A 54 16.70 0.14 13.27
N ILE A 55 17.06 -0.15 14.53
CA ILE A 55 17.54 0.81 15.52
C ILE A 55 19.04 0.59 15.73
N SER A 56 19.80 1.68 15.68
CA SER A 56 21.28 1.70 15.80
C SER A 56 21.76 1.53 17.25
N THR A 57 21.29 0.50 17.95
CA THR A 57 21.81 0.06 19.24
C THR A 57 23.02 -0.88 19.05
N HIS A 58 23.69 -1.26 20.15
CA HIS A 58 24.71 -2.30 20.12
C HIS A 58 24.31 -3.46 21.05
N PRO A 59 23.90 -4.63 20.53
CA PRO A 59 23.74 -4.96 19.11
C PRO A 59 22.54 -4.22 18.46
N PRO A 60 22.51 -4.07 17.12
CA PRO A 60 21.36 -3.49 16.43
C PRO A 60 20.11 -4.32 16.65
N GLN A 61 18.97 -3.64 16.80
CA GLN A 61 17.66 -4.29 16.92
C GLN A 61 16.83 -3.98 15.69
N SER A 62 16.14 -5.00 15.18
CA SER A 62 15.37 -4.92 13.95
C SER A 62 13.98 -5.51 14.09
N ILE A 63 13.02 -4.91 13.42
CA ILE A 63 11.70 -5.49 13.14
C ILE A 63 11.55 -5.66 11.63
N PHE A 64 10.85 -6.73 11.24
CA PHE A 64 10.63 -7.07 9.83
C PHE A 64 9.16 -6.93 9.48
N ILE A 65 8.88 -6.30 8.34
CA ILE A 65 7.54 -6.01 7.84
C ILE A 65 7.43 -6.58 6.43
N GLU A 66 6.48 -7.48 6.19
CA GLU A 66 6.17 -7.98 4.86
C GLU A 66 5.09 -7.09 4.21
N LEU A 67 5.46 -6.36 3.16
CA LEU A 67 4.54 -5.55 2.38
C LEU A 67 3.96 -6.41 1.25
N ARG A 68 2.63 -6.57 1.23
CA ARG A 68 1.90 -7.21 0.13
C ARG A 68 1.07 -6.18 -0.62
N ILE A 69 1.17 -6.21 -1.95
CA ILE A 69 0.45 -5.27 -2.82
C ILE A 69 -0.62 -6.03 -3.60
N VAL A 70 -1.86 -5.61 -3.41
CA VAL A 70 -3.03 -6.19 -4.06
C VAL A 70 -3.68 -5.16 -4.98
N GLU A 71 -4.19 -5.65 -6.11
CA GLU A 71 -4.96 -4.84 -7.04
C GLU A 71 -6.45 -5.00 -6.72
N ALA A 72 -7.05 -3.91 -6.26
CA ALA A 72 -8.49 -3.83 -6.03
C ALA A 72 -9.21 -3.83 -7.38
N VAL A 73 -10.26 -4.64 -7.50
CA VAL A 73 -11.04 -4.76 -8.75
C VAL A 73 -12.51 -4.57 -8.43
N ALA A 74 -13.17 -3.73 -9.23
CA ALA A 74 -14.61 -3.54 -9.20
C ALA A 74 -15.24 -4.28 -10.38
N GLU A 75 -16.27 -5.08 -10.11
CA GLU A 75 -17.00 -5.83 -11.12
C GLU A 75 -18.49 -5.56 -10.97
N ILE A 76 -19.16 -5.14 -12.05
CA ILE A 76 -20.61 -5.06 -12.09
C ILE A 76 -21.13 -6.45 -12.46
N LEU A 77 -22.07 -6.99 -11.68
CA LEU A 77 -22.70 -8.26 -11.99
C LEU A 77 -23.48 -8.14 -13.31
N GLU A 78 -23.39 -9.18 -14.15
CA GLU A 78 -24.10 -9.27 -15.45
C GLU A 78 -23.64 -8.25 -16.53
N ALA A 79 -22.51 -7.59 -16.31
CA ALA A 79 -21.82 -6.75 -17.30
C ALA A 79 -21.05 -7.59 -18.36
N PRO A 80 -20.66 -7.03 -19.53
CA PRO A 80 -20.78 -5.62 -19.94
C PRO A 80 -22.15 -5.24 -20.49
N ASP A 81 -22.87 -6.17 -21.13
CA ASP A 81 -24.10 -5.88 -21.85
C ASP A 81 -25.30 -6.52 -21.17
N LEU A 82 -26.21 -5.66 -20.71
CA LEU A 82 -27.49 -6.08 -20.14
C LEU A 82 -28.62 -5.53 -21.02
N HIS A 83 -29.44 -6.44 -21.53
CA HIS A 83 -30.61 -6.11 -22.33
C HIS A 83 -31.85 -6.25 -21.46
N ILE A 84 -32.62 -5.17 -21.34
CA ILE A 84 -33.84 -5.12 -20.53
C ILE A 84 -34.99 -4.54 -21.36
N ASP A 85 -36.20 -5.04 -21.11
CA ASP A 85 -37.39 -4.55 -21.79
C ASP A 85 -37.87 -3.21 -21.20
N GLU A 86 -38.47 -2.39 -22.05
CA GLU A 86 -39.06 -1.11 -21.62
C GLU A 86 -40.09 -1.32 -20.51
N GLY A 87 -39.99 -0.54 -19.43
CA GLY A 87 -40.83 -0.67 -18.24
C GLY A 87 -40.35 -1.69 -17.20
N SER A 88 -39.29 -2.45 -17.48
CA SER A 88 -38.64 -3.34 -16.50
C SER A 88 -37.73 -2.57 -15.53
N THR A 89 -37.53 -3.12 -14.33
CA THR A 89 -36.63 -2.55 -13.32
C THR A 89 -35.19 -3.02 -13.52
N LEU A 90 -34.26 -2.08 -13.69
CA LEU A 90 -32.83 -2.35 -13.72
C LEU A 90 -32.24 -2.40 -12.29
N ARG A 91 -31.46 -3.44 -11.98
CA ARG A 91 -30.66 -3.53 -10.74
C ARG A 91 -29.19 -3.75 -11.08
N LEU A 92 -28.37 -2.72 -10.89
CA LEU A 92 -26.92 -2.84 -11.00
C LEU A 92 -26.31 -3.13 -9.63
N GLU A 93 -25.47 -4.17 -9.55
CA GLU A 93 -24.76 -4.52 -8.32
C GLU A 93 -23.26 -4.57 -8.61
N CYS A 94 -22.48 -3.73 -7.93
CA CYS A 94 -21.04 -3.63 -8.07
C CYS A 94 -20.39 -4.32 -6.88
N LYS A 95 -19.55 -5.32 -7.16
CA LYS A 95 -18.75 -6.02 -6.17
C LYS A 95 -17.31 -5.54 -6.24
N LEU A 96 -16.87 -4.93 -5.15
CA LEU A 96 -15.46 -4.58 -4.96
C LEU A 96 -14.73 -5.77 -4.33
N LYS A 97 -13.68 -6.25 -5.00
CA LYS A 97 -12.84 -7.37 -4.58
C LYS A 97 -11.43 -6.86 -4.26
N ARG A 98 -10.77 -7.49 -3.28
CA ARG A 98 -9.35 -7.27 -2.93
C ARG A 98 -8.98 -5.84 -2.51
N ALA A 99 -9.96 -4.99 -2.21
CA ALA A 99 -9.70 -3.71 -1.57
C ALA A 99 -9.24 -3.95 -0.12
N THR A 100 -8.17 -3.26 0.28
CA THR A 100 -7.62 -3.34 1.65
C THR A 100 -8.37 -2.44 2.63
N GLU A 101 -9.13 -1.48 2.11
CA GLU A 101 -9.94 -0.52 2.85
C GLU A 101 -11.28 -0.28 2.13
N SER A 102 -12.28 0.18 2.86
CA SER A 102 -13.57 0.55 2.26
C SER A 102 -13.44 1.84 1.42
N PRO A 103 -14.08 1.91 0.24
CA PRO A 103 -14.02 3.12 -0.58
C PRO A 103 -14.79 4.26 0.10
N LEU A 104 -14.26 5.48 0.01
CA LEU A 104 -14.95 6.68 0.50
C LEU A 104 -16.17 7.05 -0.37
N TYR A 105 -16.12 6.71 -1.66
CA TYR A 105 -17.17 6.95 -2.63
C TYR A 105 -17.19 5.84 -3.69
N VAL A 106 -18.38 5.59 -4.25
CA VAL A 106 -18.57 4.72 -5.41
C VAL A 106 -19.29 5.55 -6.47
N PHE A 107 -18.70 5.64 -7.66
CA PHE A 107 -19.32 6.27 -8.82
C PHE A 107 -19.93 5.20 -9.71
N TRP A 108 -21.14 5.49 -10.19
CA TRP A 108 -21.90 4.65 -11.12
C TRP A 108 -22.01 5.35 -12.46
#